data_AF-A0A5C2D431-F1
#
_entry.id   AF-A0A5C2D431-F1
#
_cell.length_a   1.000
_cell.length_b   1.000
_cell.length_c   1.000
_cell.angle_alpha   90.00
_cell.angle_beta   90.00
_cell.angle_gamma   90.00
#
_symmetry.space_group_name_H-M   'P 1'
#
loop_
_entity.id
_entity.type
_entity.pdbx_description
1 polymer ?
#
loop_
_entity_poly.entity_id
_entity_poly.type
_entity_poly.pdbx_seq_one_letter_code
_entity_poly.pdbx_strand_id
1 'polypeptide(L)' 'IDELLISQPDTGEQALEICDTLVRSGAVDVLVVDSVAALVPKAELEGEMGDALPGLQARLMSQALR' A
#
# COMPACT_ATOMS: atom_id res chain seq x y z
N ILE A 1 -17.28 -15.61 -7.68
CA ILE A 1 -16.83 -14.27 -7.23
C ILE A 1 -16.78 -14.20 -5.71
N ASP A 2 -17.56 -15.01 -5.00
CA ASP A 2 -17.66 -14.99 -3.53
C ASP A 2 -16.35 -15.33 -2.78
N GLU A 3 -15.32 -15.83 -3.47
CA GLU A 3 -14.00 -16.16 -2.92
C GLU A 3 -12.93 -15.08 -3.17
N LEU A 4 -13.31 -13.92 -3.75
CA LEU A 4 -12.38 -12.81 -3.94
C LEU A 4 -12.11 -12.10 -2.59
N LEU A 5 -10.87 -12.17 -2.13
CA LEU A 5 -10.41 -11.36 -0.99
C LEU A 5 -10.30 -9.89 -1.40
N ILE A 6 -10.91 -9.01 -0.62
CA ILE A 6 -10.89 -7.55 -0.84
C ILE A 6 -10.37 -6.89 0.43
N SER A 7 -9.49 -5.90 0.26
CA SER A 7 -9.04 -5.03 1.33
C SER A 7 -9.10 -3.57 0.87
N GLN A 8 -9.52 -2.68 1.77
CA GLN A 8 -9.51 -1.23 1.60
C GLN A 8 -8.65 -0.63 2.73
N PRO A 9 -7.33 -0.53 2.53
CA PRO A 9 -6.42 -0.02 3.53
C PRO A 9 -6.55 1.50 3.68
N ASP A 10 -6.31 1.99 4.89
CA ASP A 10 -6.34 3.41 5.24
C ASP A 10 -5.05 4.14 4.81
N THR A 11 -3.94 3.42 4.66
CA THR A 11 -2.62 3.98 4.32
C THR A 11 -1.85 3.11 3.34
N GLY A 12 -0.90 3.71 2.62
CA GLY A 12 0.02 3.01 1.72
C GLY A 12 0.87 1.96 2.44
N GLU A 13 1.34 2.25 3.66
CA GLU A 13 2.10 1.31 4.48
C GLU A 13 1.27 0.06 4.82
N GLN A 14 0.04 0.25 5.31
CA GLN A 14 -0.86 -0.85 5.63
C GLN A 14 -1.18 -1.71 4.40
N ALA A 15 -1.43 -1.06 3.25
CA ALA A 15 -1.67 -1.76 1.99
C ALA A 15 -0.52 -2.72 1.64
N LEU A 16 0.72 -2.23 1.75
CA LEU A 16 1.93 -2.99 1.41
C LEU A 16 2.23 -4.09 2.45
N GLU A 17 1.94 -3.86 3.73
CA GLU A 17 2.05 -4.88 4.78
C GLU A 17 1.06 -6.04 4.58
N ILE A 18 -0.17 -5.73 4.16
CA ILE A 18 -1.17 -6.74 3.77
C ILE A 18 -0.66 -7.54 2.57
N CYS A 19 -0.10 -6.86 1.56
CA CYS A 19 0.47 -7.52 0.39
C CYS A 19 1.61 -8.48 0.78
N ASP A 20 2.58 -8.03 1.59
CA ASP A 20 3.71 -8.86 2.05
C ASP A 20 3.20 -10.07 2.85
N THR A 21 2.23 -9.87 3.74
CA THR A 21 1.63 -10.96 4.54
C THR A 21 0.99 -12.02 3.64
N LEU A 22 0.17 -11.59 2.67
CA LEU A 22 -0.52 -12.51 1.75
C LEU A 22 0.48 -13.25 0.86
N VAL A 23 1.49 -12.56 0.33
CA VAL A 23 2.56 -13.17 -0.48
C VAL A 23 3.34 -14.20 0.35
N ARG A 24 3.74 -13.87 1.58
CA ARG A 24 4.48 -14.79 2.47
C ARG A 24 3.67 -16.00 2.87
N SER A 25 2.35 -15.86 3.02
CA SER A 25 1.48 -16.97 3.37
C SER A 25 1.40 -18.05 2.29
N GLY A 26 1.66 -17.68 1.02
CA GLY A 26 1.46 -18.58 -0.12
C GLY A 26 0.01 -18.98 -0.36
N ALA A 27 -0.96 -18.33 0.30
CA ALA A 27 -2.38 -18.67 0.20
C ALA A 27 -3.09 -18.03 -1.00
N VAL A 28 -2.42 -17.11 -1.71
CA VAL A 28 -2.96 -16.41 -2.88
C VAL A 28 -2.08 -16.63 -4.10
N ASP A 29 -2.69 -16.97 -5.24
CA ASP A 29 -1.97 -17.13 -6.51
C ASP A 29 -1.73 -15.79 -7.20
N VAL A 30 -2.68 -14.86 -7.07
CA VAL A 30 -2.65 -13.53 -7.71
C VAL A 30 -3.10 -12.48 -6.71
N LEU A 31 -2.35 -11.39 -6.64
CA LEU A 31 -2.67 -10.20 -5.87
C LEU A 31 -2.63 -8.98 -6.79
N VAL A 32 -3.62 -8.10 -6.67
CA VAL A 32 -3.72 -6.86 -7.45
C VAL A 32 -3.80 -5.67 -6.51
N VAL A 33 -2.98 -4.65 -6.78
CA VAL A 33 -3.05 -3.35 -6.10
C VAL A 33 -3.67 -2.34 -7.06
N ASP A 34 -4.86 -1.86 -6.72
CA ASP A 34 -5.57 -0.83 -7.47
C ASP A 34 -5.75 0.42 -6.57
N SER A 35 -4.87 1.42 -6.62
CA SER A 35 -3.71 1.60 -7.51
C SER A 35 -2.51 2.18 -6.77
N VAL A 36 -1.32 2.16 -7.39
CA VAL A 36 -0.10 2.75 -6.80
C VAL A 36 -0.24 4.24 -6.49
N ALA A 37 -1.01 4.98 -7.28
CA ALA A 37 -1.26 6.40 -7.05
C ALA A 37 -2.09 6.66 -5.78
N ALA A 38 -2.86 5.67 -5.32
CA ALA A 38 -3.66 5.74 -4.11
C ALA A 38 -2.95 5.21 -2.86
N LEU A 39 -1.71 4.72 -2.97
CA LEU A 39 -0.90 4.29 -1.84
C LEU A 39 -0.33 5.50 -1.09
N VAL A 40 -1.20 6.28 -0.44
CA VAL A 40 -0.81 7.52 0.23
C VAL A 40 -0.09 7.21 1.56
N PRO A 41 1.13 7.70 1.79
CA PRO A 41 1.85 7.46 3.03
C PRO A 41 1.11 8.07 4.22
N LYS A 42 1.15 7.41 5.37
CA LYS A 42 0.49 7.89 6.59
C LYS A 42 0.84 9.34 6.94
N ALA A 43 2.12 9.71 6.82
CA ALA A 43 2.58 11.07 7.12
C ALA A 43 2.00 12.15 6.16
N GLU A 44 1.58 11.77 4.95
CA GLU A 44 0.89 12.67 4.02
C GLU A 44 -0.60 12.80 4.39
N LEU A 45 -1.24 11.71 4.82
CA LEU A 45 -2.64 11.72 5.28
C LEU A 45 -2.85 12.50 6.59
N GLU A 46 -1.85 12.49 7.48
CA GLU A 46 -1.87 13.23 8.74
C GLU A 46 -1.41 14.70 8.60
N GLY A 47 -0.86 15.07 7.43
CA GLY A 47 -0.43 16.43 7.11
C GLY A 47 -1.55 17.32 6.59
N GLU A 48 -1.20 18.54 6.18
CA GLU A 48 -2.13 19.46 5.52
C GLU A 48 -1.99 19.38 3.99
N MET A 49 -3.10 19.62 3.28
CA MET A 49 -3.08 19.66 1.82
C MET A 49 -2.19 20.81 1.35
N GLY A 50 -1.14 20.48 0.59
CA GLY A 50 -0.14 21.44 0.11
C GLY A 50 1.21 21.32 0.83
N ASP A 51 1.30 20.51 1.89
CA ASP A 51 2.56 20.23 2.55
C ASP A 51 3.55 19.53 1.61
N ALA A 52 4.80 20.02 1.62
CA ALA A 52 5.86 19.44 0.82
C ALA A 52 6.53 18.27 1.57
N LEU A 53 6.22 17.04 1.15
CA LEU A 53 6.86 15.82 1.66
C LEU A 53 7.70 15.14 0.55
N PRO A 54 8.81 15.76 0.11
CA PRO A 54 9.53 15.33 -1.07
C PRO A 54 10.03 13.89 -0.97
N GLY A 55 9.70 13.09 -1.99
CA GLY A 55 10.16 11.72 -2.17
C GLY A 55 9.55 10.70 -1.21
N LEU A 56 8.49 11.04 -0.47
CA LEU A 56 7.87 10.12 0.49
C LEU A 56 7.33 8.86 -0.20
N GLN A 57 6.56 9.03 -1.28
CA GLN A 57 6.06 7.93 -2.11
C GLN A 57 7.19 7.05 -2.65
N ALA A 58 8.27 7.67 -3.15
CA ALA A 58 9.40 6.95 -3.70
C ALA A 58 10.12 6.11 -2.64
N ARG A 59 10.26 6.62 -1.41
CA ARG A 59 10.87 5.87 -0.29
C ARG A 59 9.99 4.71 0.15
N LEU A 60 8.68 4.93 0.28
CA LEU A 60 7.71 3.88 0.60
C LEU A 60 7.80 2.72 -0.40
N MET A 61 7.70 3.02 -1.69
CA MET A 61 7.81 2.00 -2.75
C MET A 61 9.18 1.33 -2.77
N SER A 62 10.26 2.10 -2.58
CA SER A 62 11.62 1.54 -2.54
C SER A 62 11.86 0.62 -1.35
N GLN A 63 11.10 0.74 -0.26
CA GLN A 63 11.17 -0.17 0.87
C GLN A 63 10.28 -1.40 0.63
N ALA A 64 9.07 -1.21 0.11
CA ALA A 64 8.12 -2.29 -0.11
C ALA A 64 8.50 -3.26 -1.23
N LEU A 65 9.29 -2.82 -2.21
CA LEU A 65 9.71 -3.64 -3.36
C LEU A 65 11.10 -4.29 -3.20
N ARG A 66 11.75 -4.11 -2.04
CA ARG A 66 13.02 -4.79 -1.73
C ARG A 66 12.77 -6.20 -1.22
#